data_AF-A0A1R1XRT0-F1
#
_entry.id   AF-A0A1R1XRT0-F1
#
_cell.length_a   1.000
_cell.length_b   1.000
_cell.length_c   1.000
_cell.angle_alpha   90.00
_cell.angle_beta   90.00
_cell.angle_gamma   90.00
#
_symmetry.space_group_name_H-M   'P 1'
#
loop_
_entity.id
_entity.type
_entity.pdbx_description
1 polymer ?
#
loop_
_entity_poly.entity_id
_entity_poly.type
_entity_poly.pdbx_seq_one_letter_code
_entity_poly.pdbx_strand_id
1 'polypeptide(L)'
;MGFQCFVAGTKVADARKKYNVDYPDMGSGRFAAKLSDKDWTEFNNIMRVHQNYIEALPFAMAVVLVSGLFHPTQSALTALAYIVGRYVYANGYSSGGPEARLTGAKISMSALFINFLSSLIGIFNALRSK
;
A
#
# COMPACT_ATOMS: atom_id res chain seq x y z
N MET A 1 -8.13 -2.24 -3.23
CA MET A 1 -6.79 -1.63 -3.45
C MET A 1 -6.20 -1.86 -4.84
N GLY A 2 -6.69 -2.80 -5.68
CA GLY A 2 -6.13 -3.04 -7.03
C GLY A 2 -6.04 -1.79 -7.91
N PHE A 3 -7.10 -0.98 -7.96
CA PHE A 3 -7.09 0.31 -8.66
C PHE A 3 -6.03 1.29 -8.14
N GLN A 4 -5.81 1.38 -6.83
CA GLN A 4 -4.77 2.25 -6.25
C GLN A 4 -3.36 1.77 -6.63
N CYS A 5 -3.15 0.44 -6.69
CA CYS A 5 -1.88 -0.14 -7.14
C CYS A 5 -1.63 0.22 -8.61
N PHE A 6 -2.64 0.11 -9.48
CA PHE A 6 -2.56 0.52 -10.88
C PHE A 6 -2.20 2.01 -11.01
N VAL A 7 -2.88 2.88 -10.27
CA VAL A 7 -2.58 4.33 -10.26
C VAL A 7 -1.15 4.59 -9.77
N ALA A 8 -0.68 3.91 -8.74
CA ALA A 8 0.72 4.04 -8.29
C ALA A 8 1.72 3.63 -9.38
N GLY A 9 1.41 2.60 -10.18
CA GLY A 9 2.22 2.20 -11.32
C GLY A 9 2.27 3.27 -12.42
N THR A 10 1.13 3.93 -12.72
CA THR A 10 1.11 5.05 -13.68
C THR A 10 1.93 6.24 -13.19
N LYS A 11 1.86 6.57 -11.89
CA LYS A 11 2.69 7.63 -11.29
C LYS A 11 4.19 7.33 -11.40
N VAL A 12 4.59 6.06 -11.28
CA VAL A 12 5.97 5.64 -11.52
C VAL A 12 6.36 5.87 -12.98
N ALA A 13 5.50 5.51 -13.94
CA ALA A 13 5.79 5.73 -15.36
C ALA A 13 5.96 7.23 -15.68
N ASP A 14 5.13 8.09 -15.09
CA ASP A 14 5.24 9.55 -15.24
C ASP A 14 6.51 10.10 -14.59
N ALA A 15 6.86 9.61 -13.40
CA ALA A 15 8.11 9.98 -12.73
C ALA A 15 9.34 9.58 -13.55
N ARG A 16 9.35 8.39 -14.16
CA ARG A 16 10.44 7.96 -15.05
C ARG A 16 10.66 8.93 -16.20
N LYS A 17 9.59 9.37 -16.85
CA LYS A 17 9.65 10.38 -17.93
C LYS A 17 10.15 11.73 -17.41
N LYS A 18 9.67 12.16 -16.24
CA LYS A 18 10.07 13.43 -15.61
C LYS A 18 11.57 13.48 -15.28
N TYR A 19 12.12 12.38 -14.78
CA TYR A 19 13.51 12.31 -14.28
C TYR A 19 14.48 11.61 -15.23
N ASN A 20 14.05 11.20 -16.42
CA ASN A 20 14.86 10.42 -17.38
C ASN A 20 15.49 9.16 -16.75
N VAL A 21 14.69 8.42 -15.98
CA VAL A 21 15.11 7.15 -15.34
C VAL A 21 14.58 5.97 -16.16
N ASP A 22 15.40 5.49 -17.09
CA ASP A 22 15.06 4.36 -17.95
C ASP A 22 15.07 3.03 -17.20
N TYR A 23 14.40 2.03 -17.78
CA TYR A 23 14.44 0.66 -17.30
C TYR A 23 15.85 0.06 -17.50
N PRO A 24 16.31 -0.85 -16.63
CA PRO A 24 15.62 -1.46 -15.48
C PRO A 24 15.84 -0.72 -14.15
N ASP A 25 16.25 0.54 -14.15
CA ASP A 25 16.62 1.27 -12.93
C ASP A 25 15.41 1.49 -12.01
N MET A 26 15.54 1.17 -10.74
CA MET A 26 14.48 1.27 -9.72
C MET A 26 14.78 2.33 -8.65
N GLY A 27 15.72 3.24 -8.91
CA GLY A 27 16.07 4.35 -8.03
C GLY A 27 17.45 4.22 -7.39
N SER A 28 18.22 3.20 -7.75
CA SER A 28 19.58 2.95 -7.26
C SER A 28 20.54 2.49 -8.36
N GLY A 29 20.16 2.63 -9.63
CA GLY A 29 20.99 2.29 -10.78
C GLY A 29 21.73 3.48 -11.40
N ARG A 30 22.20 3.27 -12.63
CA ARG A 30 23.06 4.21 -13.38
C ARG A 30 22.35 5.50 -13.77
N PHE A 31 21.02 5.48 -13.91
CA PHE A 31 20.25 6.68 -14.28
C PHE A 31 19.94 7.48 -13.02
N ALA A 32 19.53 6.81 -11.95
CA ALA A 32 19.27 7.42 -10.66
C ALA A 32 20.51 8.11 -10.07
N ALA A 33 21.71 7.55 -10.31
CA ALA A 33 22.98 8.15 -9.86
C ALA A 33 23.31 9.53 -10.49
N LYS A 34 22.61 9.93 -11.56
CA LYS A 34 22.79 11.23 -12.23
C LYS A 34 21.84 12.30 -11.70
N LEU A 35 20.89 11.93 -10.84
CA LEU A 35 19.90 12.83 -10.29
C LEU A 35 20.49 13.67 -9.17
N SER A 36 19.92 14.86 -8.96
CA SER A 36 20.15 15.60 -7.72
C SER A 36 19.55 14.82 -6.54
N ASP A 37 20.06 15.02 -5.32
CA ASP A 37 19.52 14.36 -4.12
C ASP A 37 18.01 14.58 -3.96
N LYS A 38 17.53 15.77 -4.34
CA LYS A 38 16.11 16.12 -4.32
C LYS A 38 15.31 15.29 -5.32
N ASP A 39 15.74 15.24 -6.57
CA ASP A 39 15.03 14.50 -7.63
C ASP A 39 15.09 13.00 -7.39
N TRP A 40 16.25 12.51 -6.93
CA TRP A 40 16.44 11.13 -6.50
C TRP A 40 15.46 10.76 -5.38
N THR A 41 15.32 11.63 -4.38
CA THR A 41 14.40 11.41 -3.25
C THR A 41 12.94 11.39 -3.71
N GLU A 42 12.51 12.34 -4.56
CA GLU A 42 11.14 12.40 -5.08
C GLU A 42 10.81 11.16 -5.92
N PHE A 43 11.71 10.76 -6.83
CA PHE A 43 11.56 9.55 -7.64
C PHE A 43 11.46 8.30 -6.75
N ASN A 44 12.39 8.13 -5.79
CA ASN A 44 12.40 6.97 -4.91
C ASN A 44 11.17 6.89 -4.00
N ASN A 45 10.65 8.03 -3.54
CA ASN A 45 9.40 8.04 -2.77
C ASN A 45 8.22 7.54 -3.60
N ILE A 46 8.09 7.99 -4.85
CA ILE A 46 7.03 7.52 -5.77
C ILE A 46 7.20 6.02 -6.07
N MET A 47 8.43 5.58 -6.37
CA MET A 47 8.76 4.17 -6.58
C MET A 47 8.41 3.30 -5.36
N ARG A 48 8.77 3.75 -4.16
CA ARG A 48 8.53 3.01 -2.92
C ARG A 48 7.05 2.89 -2.60
N VAL A 49 6.24 3.90 -2.89
CA VAL A 49 4.78 3.82 -2.77
C VAL A 49 4.23 2.66 -3.59
N HIS A 50 4.59 2.59 -4.88
CA HIS A 50 4.15 1.51 -5.77
C HIS A 50 4.61 0.13 -5.29
N GLN A 51 5.89 -0.02 -4.94
CA GLN A 51 6.41 -1.28 -4.38
C GLN A 51 5.65 -1.70 -3.12
N ASN A 52 5.38 -0.76 -2.21
CA ASN A 52 4.67 -1.04 -0.98
C ASN A 52 3.22 -1.48 -1.22
N TYR A 53 2.57 -0.97 -2.28
CA TYR A 53 1.26 -1.46 -2.69
C TYR A 53 1.32 -2.92 -3.14
N ILE A 54 2.31 -3.29 -3.95
CA ILE A 54 2.51 -4.66 -4.43
C ILE A 54 2.79 -5.60 -3.25
N GLU A 55 3.68 -5.22 -2.34
CA GLU A 55 4.04 -6.00 -1.14
C GLU A 55 2.82 -6.28 -0.26
N ALA A 56 1.95 -5.27 -0.06
CA ALA A 56 0.82 -5.37 0.86
C ALA A 56 -0.43 -6.03 0.23
N LEU A 57 -0.57 -6.02 -1.09
CA LEU A 57 -1.80 -6.42 -1.78
C LEU A 57 -2.21 -7.89 -1.49
N PRO A 58 -1.32 -8.90 -1.56
CA PRO A 58 -1.71 -10.29 -1.32
C PRO A 58 -2.22 -10.51 0.10
N PHE A 59 -1.52 -9.96 1.09
CA PHE A 59 -1.89 -10.09 2.49
C PHE A 59 -3.19 -9.36 2.81
N ALA A 60 -3.34 -8.12 2.34
CA ALA A 60 -4.56 -7.36 2.53
C ALA A 60 -5.80 -8.04 1.91
N MET A 61 -5.65 -8.60 0.70
CA MET A 61 -6.74 -9.34 0.05
C MET A 61 -7.11 -10.61 0.83
N ALA A 62 -6.12 -11.42 1.22
CA ALA A 62 -6.38 -12.67 1.94
C ALA A 62 -7.13 -12.41 3.26
N VAL A 63 -6.66 -11.44 4.05
CA VAL A 63 -7.24 -11.14 5.36
C VAL A 63 -8.65 -10.57 5.25
N VAL A 64 -8.91 -9.67 4.29
CA VAL A 64 -10.26 -9.12 4.05
C VAL A 64 -11.21 -10.22 3.57
N LEU A 65 -10.79 -11.07 2.62
CA LEU A 65 -11.66 -12.14 2.11
C LEU A 65 -12.01 -13.15 3.19
N VAL A 66 -11.03 -13.62 3.98
CA VAL A 66 -11.29 -14.58 5.06
C VAL A 66 -12.15 -13.96 6.16
N SER A 67 -11.85 -12.72 6.58
CA SER A 67 -12.67 -11.99 7.56
C SER A 67 -14.11 -11.83 7.06
N GLY A 68 -14.30 -11.51 5.78
CA GLY A 68 -15.61 -11.32 5.15
C GLY A 68 -16.48 -12.58 5.08
N LEU A 69 -15.89 -13.78 5.12
CA LEU A 69 -16.64 -15.03 5.21
C LEU A 69 -17.40 -15.17 6.54
N PHE A 70 -16.84 -14.65 7.63
CA PHE A 70 -17.41 -14.75 8.97
C PHE A 70 -18.12 -13.46 9.42
N HIS A 71 -17.59 -12.30 9.02
CA HIS A 71 -18.03 -10.98 9.47
C HIS A 71 -18.15 -10.00 8.28
N PRO A 72 -19.09 -10.21 7.34
CA PRO A 72 -19.13 -9.51 6.05
C PRO A 72 -19.21 -7.99 6.17
N THR A 73 -20.14 -7.46 6.97
CA THR A 73 -20.33 -6.00 7.14
C THR A 73 -19.12 -5.34 7.79
N GLN A 74 -18.59 -5.94 8.86
CA GLN A 74 -17.41 -5.43 9.57
C GLN A 74 -16.18 -5.43 8.66
N SER A 75 -15.99 -6.51 7.89
CA SER A 75 -14.88 -6.63 6.95
C SER A 75 -14.96 -5.59 5.84
N ALA A 76 -16.15 -5.35 5.28
CA ALA A 76 -16.35 -4.32 4.26
C ALA A 76 -16.00 -2.91 4.78
N LEU A 77 -16.45 -2.54 5.97
CA LEU A 77 -16.17 -1.23 6.58
C LEU A 77 -14.67 -1.03 6.85
N THR A 78 -14.02 -2.05 7.41
CA THR A 78 -12.58 -1.98 7.71
C THR A 78 -11.74 -2.05 6.44
N ALA A 79 -12.17 -2.77 5.40
CA ALA A 79 -11.53 -2.74 4.08
C ALA A 79 -11.63 -1.36 3.42
N LEU A 80 -12.76 -0.66 3.58
CA LEU A 80 -12.91 0.72 3.13
C LEU A 80 -11.94 1.65 3.88
N ALA A 81 -11.88 1.54 5.22
CA ALA A 81 -10.92 2.30 6.03
C ALA A 81 -9.47 2.02 5.60
N TYR A 82 -9.14 0.78 5.26
CA TYR A 82 -7.84 0.41 4.69
C TYR A 82 -7.56 1.15 3.38
N ILE A 83 -8.50 1.15 2.43
CA ILE A 83 -8.37 1.85 1.14
C ILE A 83 -8.14 3.36 1.34
N VAL A 84 -8.90 4.00 2.25
CA VAL A 84 -8.72 5.42 2.59
C VAL A 84 -7.35 5.66 3.22
N GLY A 85 -6.94 4.84 4.18
CA GLY A 85 -5.61 4.91 4.80
C GLY A 85 -4.48 4.79 3.76
N ARG A 86 -4.63 3.90 2.78
CA ARG A 86 -3.68 3.73 1.66
C ARG A 86 -3.63 4.96 0.76
N TYR A 87 -4.76 5.61 0.51
CA TYR A 87 -4.79 6.87 -0.23
C TYR A 87 -4.02 7.98 0.50
N VAL A 88 -4.25 8.14 1.82
CA VAL A 88 -3.51 9.11 2.65
C VAL A 88 -2.02 8.77 2.68
N TYR A 89 -1.67 7.48 2.83
CA TYR A 89 -0.29 7.00 2.82
C TYR A 89 0.42 7.37 1.52
N ALA A 90 -0.20 7.09 0.37
CA ALA A 90 0.40 7.30 -0.94
C ALA A 90 0.64 8.79 -1.22
N ASN A 91 -0.36 9.63 -0.96
CA ASN A 91 -0.22 11.07 -1.19
C ASN A 91 0.80 11.70 -0.23
N GLY A 92 0.73 11.35 1.06
CA GLY A 92 1.69 11.85 2.05
C GLY A 92 3.12 11.43 1.70
N TYR A 93 3.34 10.18 1.33
CA TYR A 93 4.68 9.70 1.00
C TYR A 93 5.23 10.37 -0.28
N SER A 94 4.41 10.51 -1.32
CA SER A 94 4.86 11.13 -2.57
C SER A 94 5.15 12.63 -2.44
N SER A 95 4.44 13.37 -1.59
CA SER A 95 4.60 14.83 -1.48
C SER A 95 5.49 15.29 -0.32
N GLY A 96 5.42 14.60 0.83
CA GLY A 96 6.09 14.99 2.08
C GLY A 96 7.16 14.00 2.54
N GLY A 97 7.48 13.00 1.72
CA GLY A 97 8.53 12.03 2.02
C GLY A 97 8.16 10.98 3.07
N PRO A 98 9.16 10.25 3.60
CA PRO A 98 8.95 9.06 4.44
C PRO A 98 8.11 9.29 5.69
N GLU A 99 8.20 10.45 6.33
CA GLU A 99 7.48 10.74 7.58
C GLU A 99 6.01 11.09 7.33
N ALA A 100 5.70 11.75 6.22
CA ALA A 100 4.34 12.13 5.87
C ALA A 100 3.42 10.93 5.54
N ARG A 101 4.00 9.74 5.32
CA ARG A 101 3.24 8.49 5.11
C ARG A 101 2.61 7.94 6.40
N LEU A 102 3.11 8.34 7.57
CA LEU A 102 2.83 7.65 8.85
C LEU A 102 1.36 7.68 9.23
N THR A 103 0.65 8.78 8.96
CA THR A 103 -0.79 8.89 9.27
C THR A 103 -1.60 7.84 8.49
N GLY A 104 -1.38 7.76 7.18
CA GLY A 104 -2.03 6.74 6.35
C GLY A 104 -1.58 5.32 6.67
N ALA A 105 -0.31 5.14 7.05
CA ALA A 105 0.20 3.85 7.52
C ALA A 105 -0.53 3.38 8.78
N LYS A 106 -0.72 4.24 9.78
CA LYS A 106 -1.44 3.90 11.01
C LYS A 106 -2.89 3.49 10.72
N ILE A 107 -3.61 4.29 9.94
CA ILE A 107 -5.01 3.99 9.56
C ILE A 107 -5.10 2.63 8.86
N SER A 108 -4.28 2.43 7.83
CA SER A 108 -4.30 1.18 7.04
C SER A 108 -3.89 -0.03 7.88
N MET A 109 -2.84 0.07 8.71
CA MET A 109 -2.40 -1.04 9.57
C MET A 109 -3.45 -1.38 10.63
N SER A 110 -4.07 -0.40 11.28
CA SER A 110 -5.14 -0.66 12.25
C SER A 110 -6.34 -1.35 11.61
N ALA A 111 -6.78 -0.89 10.44
CA ALA A 111 -7.89 -1.50 9.71
C ALA A 111 -7.61 -2.95 9.29
N LEU A 112 -6.38 -3.23 8.87
CA LEU A 112 -5.95 -4.57 8.49
C LEU A 112 -5.81 -5.50 9.71
N PHE A 113 -5.28 -4.97 10.82
CA PHE A 113 -5.17 -5.70 12.07
C PHE A 113 -6.54 -6.12 12.62
N ILE A 114 -7.55 -5.24 12.52
CA ILE A 114 -8.92 -5.58 12.91
C ILE A 114 -9.46 -6.74 12.07
N ASN A 115 -9.31 -6.70 10.73
CA ASN A 115 -9.72 -7.84 9.90
C ASN A 115 -8.95 -9.12 10.23
N PHE A 116 -7.66 -8.99 10.53
CA PHE A 116 -6.84 -10.14 10.88
C PHE A 116 -7.36 -10.82 12.16
N LEU A 117 -7.62 -10.07 13.22
CA LEU A 117 -8.22 -10.62 14.45
C LEU A 117 -9.61 -11.22 14.21
N SER A 118 -10.47 -10.53 13.46
CA SER A 118 -11.80 -11.05 13.11
C SER A 118 -11.74 -12.35 12.32
N SER A 119 -10.73 -12.50 11.45
CA SER A 119 -10.51 -13.74 10.71
C SER A 119 -10.12 -14.90 11.65
N LEU A 120 -9.25 -14.66 12.63
CA LEU A 120 -8.85 -15.68 13.61
C LEU A 120 -10.01 -16.10 14.52
N ILE A 121 -10.80 -15.13 14.99
CA ILE A 121 -11.99 -15.40 15.80
C ILE A 121 -13.02 -16.20 15.01
N GLY A 122 -13.28 -15.81 13.75
CA GLY A 122 -14.19 -16.51 12.85
C GLY A 122 -13.77 -17.97 12.63
N ILE A 123 -12.49 -18.21 12.35
CA ILE A 123 -11.92 -19.55 12.20
C ILE A 123 -12.08 -20.36 13.49
N PHE A 124 -11.71 -19.78 14.64
CA PHE A 124 -11.81 -20.47 15.94
C PHE A 124 -13.25 -20.89 16.26
N ASN A 125 -14.22 -19.99 16.07
CA ASN A 125 -15.63 -20.29 16.30
C ASN A 125 -16.15 -21.37 15.35
N ALA A 126 -15.74 -21.34 14.07
CA ALA A 126 -16.12 -22.37 13.10
C ALA A 126 -15.55 -23.74 13.47
N LEU A 127 -14.30 -23.80 13.96
CA LEU A 127 -13.68 -25.05 14.41
C LEU A 127 -14.32 -25.61 15.68
N ARG A 128 -14.77 -24.74 16.60
CA ARG A 128 -15.44 -25.15 17.85
C ARG A 128 -16.90 -25.60 17.63
N SER A 129 -17.54 -25.10 16.57
CA SER A 129 -18.93 -25.45 16.24
C SER A 129 -19.11 -26.85 15.63
N LYS A 130 -18.00 -27.56 15.39
CA LYS A 130 -17.96 -28.96 14.94
C LYS A 130 -17.64 -29.87 16.11
#